data_AF-A0A235IX63-F1
#
_entry.id   AF-A0A235IX63-F1
#
_cell.length_a   1.000
_cell.length_b   1.000
_cell.length_c   1.000
_cell.angle_alpha   90.00
_cell.angle_beta   90.00
_cell.angle_gamma   90.00
#
_symmetry.space_group_name_H-M   'P 1'
#
loop_
_entity.id
_entity.type
_entity.pdbx_description
1 polymer ?
#
loop_
_entity_poly.entity_id
_entity_poly.type
_entity_poly.pdbx_seq_one_letter_code
_entity_poly.pdbx_strand_id
1 'polypeptide(L)'
;MNSVETLEEMNLIKGYWDKTYSPSHPFNHSTLGIAFSGWAKPDQALSDSAEIKNRLVGHKYISLGGGNSNGSFTQEILHSIITHIKNGKFSDYKAIAFDIEEGEANLISDFQQAFAAAKNKNLKVLVTTSHSAPYGITDAHTMMKTFIKNENIDYLSPQLYTSGTETENDFATSQGVSWEDYAHSKAAIVPSIVQANMYHDAKNRFSRHGVTTSGFIQWAN
;
A
#
# COMPACT_ATOMS: atom_id res chain seq x y z
N MET A 1 9.37 -11.44 -31.30
CA MET A 1 9.34 -10.01 -31.67
C MET A 1 9.43 -9.24 -30.38
N ASN A 2 10.51 -8.48 -30.17
CA ASN A 2 10.59 -7.58 -29.02
C ASN A 2 9.69 -6.40 -29.31
N SER A 3 8.51 -6.36 -28.67
CA SER A 3 7.68 -5.16 -28.64
C SER A 3 8.48 -4.05 -27.96
N VAL A 4 8.61 -2.91 -28.63
CA VAL A 4 9.16 -1.70 -28.02
C VAL A 4 8.12 -1.24 -26.99
N GLU A 5 8.43 -1.36 -25.70
CA GLU A 5 7.59 -0.77 -24.64
C GLU A 5 7.45 0.73 -24.91
N THR A 6 6.23 1.24 -24.77
CA THR A 6 5.95 2.67 -24.88
C THR A 6 6.62 3.45 -23.74
N LEU A 7 6.91 4.73 -23.92
CA LEU A 7 7.41 5.61 -22.85
C LEU A 7 6.47 5.66 -21.64
N GLU A 8 5.17 5.45 -21.86
CA GLU A 8 4.17 5.34 -20.81
C GLU A 8 4.34 4.05 -20.00
N GLU A 9 4.59 2.91 -20.66
CA GLU A 9 4.88 1.63 -20.01
C GLU A 9 6.21 1.62 -19.27
N MET A 10 7.21 2.37 -19.75
CA MET A 10 8.52 2.51 -19.10
C MET A 10 8.46 3.34 -17.81
N ASN A 11 7.50 4.26 -17.69
CA ASN A 11 7.32 5.11 -16.50
C ASN A 11 6.31 4.54 -15.49
N LEU A 12 5.71 3.38 -15.81
CA LEU A 12 4.70 2.77 -14.98
C LEU A 12 5.30 2.26 -13.66
N ILE A 13 4.64 2.57 -12.55
CA ILE A 13 4.95 1.91 -11.28
C ILE A 13 4.50 0.45 -11.38
N LYS A 14 5.47 -0.44 -11.41
CA LYS A 14 5.24 -1.88 -11.33
C LYS A 14 5.79 -2.31 -9.96
N GLY A 15 4.91 -2.74 -9.05
CA GLY A 15 5.25 -3.18 -7.70
C GLY A 15 4.78 -4.60 -7.38
N TYR A 16 5.27 -5.19 -6.30
CA TYR A 16 4.81 -6.50 -5.82
C TYR A 16 4.95 -6.65 -4.29
N TRP A 17 4.12 -7.52 -3.73
CA TRP A 17 4.19 -7.94 -2.34
C TRP A 17 5.02 -9.24 -2.21
N ASP A 18 6.14 -9.19 -1.50
CA ASP A 18 6.97 -10.35 -1.16
C ASP A 18 6.64 -10.80 0.27
N LYS A 19 5.84 -11.87 0.36
CA LYS A 19 5.26 -12.37 1.61
C LYS A 19 6.30 -13.18 2.39
N THR A 20 6.44 -12.91 3.68
CA THR A 20 7.38 -13.62 4.57
C THR A 20 7.13 -15.12 4.71
N TYR A 21 5.92 -15.56 4.47
CA TYR A 21 5.47 -16.93 4.66
C TYR A 21 5.24 -17.70 3.35
N SER A 22 5.52 -17.11 2.19
CA SER A 22 5.36 -17.78 0.91
C SER A 22 6.35 -17.26 -0.14
N PRO A 23 6.89 -18.10 -1.03
CA PRO A 23 7.74 -17.64 -2.12
C PRO A 23 7.07 -16.58 -2.98
N SER A 24 7.89 -15.71 -3.56
CA SER A 24 7.51 -14.60 -4.44
C SER A 24 8.43 -14.64 -5.66
N HIS A 25 7.86 -14.45 -6.85
CA HIS A 25 8.61 -14.26 -8.09
C HIS A 25 8.44 -12.83 -8.57
N PRO A 26 9.41 -11.93 -8.29
CA PRO A 26 9.37 -10.58 -8.84
C PRO A 26 9.35 -10.64 -10.37
N PHE A 27 8.56 -9.76 -10.98
CA PHE A 27 8.58 -9.61 -12.43
C PHE A 27 9.85 -8.86 -12.87
N ASN A 28 10.24 -9.07 -14.13
CA ASN A 28 11.36 -8.34 -14.72
C ASN A 28 11.04 -6.84 -14.72
N HIS A 29 11.98 -6.02 -14.25
CA HIS A 29 11.86 -4.55 -14.15
C HIS A 29 10.87 -4.05 -13.07
N SER A 30 10.72 -4.76 -11.95
CA SER A 30 10.12 -4.21 -10.72
C SER A 30 10.71 -2.86 -10.33
N THR A 31 9.83 -1.87 -10.19
CA THR A 31 10.18 -0.52 -9.75
C THR A 31 10.20 -0.43 -8.23
N LEU A 32 9.42 -1.27 -7.55
CA LEU A 32 9.41 -1.44 -6.10
C LEU A 32 9.05 -2.87 -5.69
N GLY A 33 9.49 -3.26 -4.49
CA GLY A 33 9.11 -4.50 -3.83
C GLY A 33 8.83 -4.24 -2.34
N ILE A 34 7.80 -4.89 -1.81
CA ILE A 34 7.31 -4.68 -0.44
C ILE A 34 7.50 -5.96 0.36
N ALA A 35 8.31 -5.92 1.42
CA ALA A 35 8.37 -7.02 2.38
C ALA A 35 7.09 -7.03 3.23
N PHE A 36 6.26 -8.06 3.05
CA PHE A 36 4.97 -8.20 3.72
C PHE A 36 5.00 -9.25 4.82
N SER A 37 4.79 -8.83 6.06
CA SER A 37 4.76 -9.71 7.23
C SER A 37 3.38 -9.86 7.88
N GLY A 38 2.44 -8.96 7.60
CA GLY A 38 1.13 -8.94 8.27
C GLY A 38 1.15 -8.42 9.71
N TRP A 39 2.24 -7.76 10.13
CA TRP A 39 2.41 -7.21 11.48
C TRP A 39 2.28 -5.68 11.46
N ALA A 40 1.46 -5.12 12.35
CA ALA A 40 1.47 -3.67 12.60
C ALA A 40 2.59 -3.26 13.58
N LYS A 41 3.02 -4.19 14.45
CA LYS A 41 4.09 -3.91 15.41
C LYS A 41 5.45 -3.82 14.69
N PRO A 42 6.21 -2.73 14.87
CA PRO A 42 7.37 -2.43 14.04
C PRO A 42 8.54 -3.41 14.24
N ASP A 43 8.80 -3.86 15.47
CA ASP A 43 9.89 -4.81 15.73
C ASP A 43 9.62 -6.19 15.11
N GLN A 44 8.38 -6.70 15.20
CA GLN A 44 7.98 -7.95 14.55
C GLN A 44 8.06 -7.82 13.03
N ALA A 45 7.55 -6.73 12.45
CA ALA A 45 7.63 -6.48 11.02
C ALA A 45 9.08 -6.43 10.52
N LEU A 46 9.97 -5.75 11.25
CA LEU A 46 11.40 -5.69 10.94
C LEU A 46 12.09 -7.05 11.03
N SER A 47 11.77 -7.82 12.07
CA SER A 47 12.32 -9.16 12.31
C SER A 47 11.94 -10.11 11.17
N ASP A 48 10.65 -10.24 10.87
CA ASP A 48 10.16 -11.20 9.88
C ASP A 48 10.57 -10.78 8.45
N SER A 49 10.68 -9.48 8.19
CA SER A 49 11.11 -8.96 6.87
C SER A 49 12.62 -9.02 6.64
N ALA A 50 13.43 -9.36 7.65
CA ALA A 50 14.88 -9.25 7.60
C ALA A 50 15.52 -10.06 6.45
N GLU A 51 15.02 -11.28 6.22
CA GLU A 51 15.53 -12.16 5.16
C GLU A 51 15.09 -11.72 3.76
N ILE A 52 13.90 -11.12 3.65
CA ILE A 52 13.28 -10.74 2.37
C ILE A 52 13.88 -9.46 1.83
N LYS A 53 14.22 -8.52 2.72
CA LYS A 53 14.77 -7.21 2.38
C LYS A 53 15.89 -7.28 1.33
N ASN A 54 16.74 -8.29 1.40
CA ASN A 54 17.90 -8.41 0.50
C ASN A 54 17.54 -8.90 -0.91
N ARG A 55 16.43 -9.63 -1.07
CA ARG A 55 15.94 -10.09 -2.39
C ARG A 55 14.96 -9.14 -3.07
N LEU A 56 14.48 -8.11 -2.37
CA LEU A 56 13.61 -7.10 -2.96
C LEU A 56 14.29 -6.38 -4.14
N VAL A 57 13.55 -6.26 -5.25
CA VAL A 57 13.97 -5.56 -6.47
C VAL A 57 13.36 -4.16 -6.51
N GLY A 58 14.11 -3.19 -7.03
CA GLY A 58 13.69 -1.80 -7.10
C GLY A 58 13.78 -1.08 -5.75
N HIS A 59 12.91 -0.10 -5.53
CA HIS A 59 12.81 0.55 -4.23
C HIS A 59 12.24 -0.42 -3.18
N LYS A 60 12.93 -0.53 -2.04
CA LYS A 60 12.58 -1.46 -0.97
C LYS A 60 11.60 -0.83 0.00
N TYR A 61 10.46 -1.47 0.18
CA TYR A 61 9.41 -1.07 1.10
C TYR A 61 9.30 -2.12 2.21
N ILE A 62 8.99 -1.67 3.42
CA ILE A 62 8.52 -2.54 4.49
C ILE A 62 7.04 -2.30 4.70
N SER A 63 6.27 -3.37 4.88
CA SER A 63 4.86 -3.28 5.26
C SER A 63 4.69 -3.21 6.78
N LEU A 64 3.75 -2.40 7.22
CA LEU A 64 3.20 -2.39 8.57
C LEU A 64 1.68 -2.54 8.43
N GLY A 65 1.08 -3.51 9.11
CA GLY A 65 -0.35 -3.79 9.04
C GLY A 65 -0.68 -5.10 8.34
N GLY A 66 -1.93 -5.26 7.93
CA GLY A 66 -2.48 -6.49 7.36
C GLY A 66 -3.91 -6.79 7.81
N GLY A 67 -4.66 -7.49 6.97
CA GLY A 67 -6.03 -7.94 7.25
C GLY A 67 -6.11 -9.12 8.21
N ASN A 68 -5.54 -8.95 9.42
CA ASN A 68 -5.58 -9.94 10.49
C ASN A 68 -5.32 -9.28 11.85
N SER A 69 -5.58 -10.00 12.95
CA SER A 69 -5.41 -9.48 14.32
C SER A 69 -4.02 -8.92 14.65
N ASN A 70 -2.94 -9.44 14.04
CA ASN A 70 -1.58 -8.93 14.22
C ASN A 70 -1.28 -7.65 13.43
N GLY A 71 -2.05 -7.44 12.36
CA GLY A 71 -2.00 -6.27 11.49
C GLY A 71 -2.93 -5.13 11.92
N SER A 72 -3.73 -5.35 12.96
CA SER A 72 -4.65 -4.34 13.50
C SER A 72 -3.90 -3.17 14.14
N PHE A 73 -4.27 -1.94 13.77
CA PHE A 73 -3.66 -0.72 14.31
C PHE A 73 -4.35 -0.26 15.60
N THR A 74 -3.54 0.17 16.56
CA THR A 74 -3.99 0.87 17.77
C THR A 74 -3.19 2.16 17.92
N GLN A 75 -3.65 3.05 18.80
CA GLN A 75 -2.89 4.27 19.11
C GLN A 75 -1.48 3.94 19.65
N GLU A 76 -1.37 2.93 20.52
CA GLU A 76 -0.09 2.47 21.06
C GLU A 76 0.86 2.00 19.94
N ILE A 77 0.35 1.20 19.00
CA ILE A 77 1.15 0.71 17.86
C ILE A 77 1.62 1.87 16.99
N LEU A 78 0.75 2.85 16.67
CA LEU A 78 1.13 4.01 15.86
C LEU A 78 2.19 4.88 16.55
N HIS A 79 2.07 5.10 17.86
CA HIS A 79 3.10 5.80 18.64
C HIS A 79 4.44 5.03 18.64
N SER A 80 4.40 3.71 18.73
CA SER A 80 5.59 2.87 18.58
C SER A 80 6.20 3.02 17.19
N ILE A 81 5.40 2.95 16.12
CA ILE A 81 5.86 3.16 14.74
C ILE A 81 6.52 4.54 14.57
N ILE A 82 5.88 5.61 15.06
CA ILE A 82 6.43 6.97 15.02
C ILE A 82 7.80 7.03 15.70
N THR A 83 7.93 6.39 16.86
CA THR A 83 9.20 6.31 17.60
C THR A 83 10.28 5.57 16.81
N HIS A 84 9.93 4.44 16.19
CA HIS A 84 10.84 3.66 15.34
C HIS A 84 11.31 4.44 14.11
N ILE A 85 10.40 5.16 13.46
CA ILE A 85 10.71 6.07 12.35
C ILE A 85 11.69 7.15 12.82
N LYS A 86 11.38 7.86 13.91
CA LYS A 86 12.23 8.94 14.45
C LYS A 86 13.63 8.43 14.83
N ASN A 87 13.73 7.21 15.33
CA ASN A 87 14.99 6.54 15.68
C ASN A 87 15.72 5.91 14.48
N GLY A 88 15.20 6.04 13.25
CA GLY A 88 15.87 5.58 12.05
C GLY A 88 15.87 4.06 11.85
N LYS A 89 14.98 3.33 12.53
CA LYS A 89 14.91 1.86 12.48
C LYS A 89 14.56 1.32 11.09
N PHE A 90 13.90 2.13 10.26
CA PHE A 90 13.54 1.78 8.88
C PHE A 90 14.54 2.28 7.83
N SER A 91 15.76 2.69 8.22
CA SER A 91 16.74 3.31 7.31
C SER A 91 17.24 2.42 6.17
N ASP A 92 17.08 1.10 6.28
CA ASP A 92 17.40 0.17 5.19
C ASP A 92 16.32 0.14 4.09
N TYR A 93 15.16 0.75 4.33
CA TYR A 93 14.06 0.85 3.38
C TYR A 93 14.00 2.26 2.77
N LYS A 94 13.38 2.36 1.59
CA LYS A 94 13.07 3.65 0.95
C LYS A 94 11.69 4.16 1.29
N ALA A 95 10.85 3.31 1.88
CA ALA A 95 9.47 3.63 2.13
C ALA A 95 8.83 2.68 3.16
N ILE A 96 7.70 3.12 3.70
CA ILE A 96 6.83 2.31 4.55
C ILE A 96 5.47 2.17 3.83
N ALA A 97 5.01 0.94 3.69
CA ALA A 97 3.68 0.59 3.24
C ALA A 97 2.78 0.34 4.45
N PHE A 98 1.87 1.26 4.75
CA PHE A 98 0.85 1.07 5.77
C PHE A 98 -0.32 0.31 5.17
N ASP A 99 -0.45 -0.97 5.53
CA ASP A 99 -1.54 -1.84 5.12
C ASP A 99 -2.69 -1.77 6.11
N ILE A 100 -3.52 -0.73 5.92
CA ILE A 100 -4.54 -0.29 6.86
C ILE A 100 -5.84 -1.02 6.54
N GLU A 101 -6.06 -2.12 7.25
CA GLU A 101 -7.23 -2.98 7.10
C GLU A 101 -8.12 -2.97 8.34
N GLU A 102 -7.50 -3.22 9.49
CA GLU A 102 -8.15 -3.29 10.80
C GLU A 102 -7.53 -2.28 11.77
N GLY A 103 -8.32 -1.81 12.72
CA GLY A 103 -7.81 -0.97 13.79
C GLY A 103 -8.89 -0.34 14.65
N GLU A 104 -8.43 0.37 15.68
CA GLU A 104 -9.28 1.19 16.53
C GLU A 104 -9.84 2.40 15.75
N ALA A 105 -10.94 2.97 16.25
CA ALA A 105 -11.44 4.25 15.76
C ALA A 105 -10.55 5.42 16.22
N ASN A 106 -10.71 6.59 15.59
CA ASN A 106 -10.06 7.85 15.96
C ASN A 106 -8.53 7.87 15.78
N LEU A 107 -7.97 7.01 14.91
CA LEU A 107 -6.53 6.94 14.64
C LEU A 107 -6.03 7.93 13.57
N ILE A 108 -6.92 8.76 13.01
CA ILE A 108 -6.61 9.65 11.86
C ILE A 108 -5.40 10.55 12.16
N SER A 109 -5.40 11.20 13.32
CA SER A 109 -4.29 12.10 13.73
C SER A 109 -2.97 11.33 13.90
N ASP A 110 -3.03 10.11 14.45
CA ASP A 110 -1.84 9.29 14.70
C ASP A 110 -1.24 8.77 13.38
N PHE A 111 -2.07 8.37 12.41
CA PHE A 111 -1.61 8.06 11.06
C PHE A 111 -0.98 9.27 10.37
N GLN A 112 -1.62 10.46 10.44
CA GLN A 112 -1.04 11.68 9.86
C GLN A 112 0.34 12.01 10.44
N GLN A 113 0.52 11.84 11.76
CA GLN A 113 1.80 12.00 12.43
C GLN A 113 2.83 10.95 11.99
N ALA A 114 2.42 9.69 11.81
CA ALA A 114 3.28 8.62 11.29
C ALA A 114 3.76 8.91 9.87
N PHE A 115 2.86 9.35 8.98
CA PHE A 115 3.20 9.72 7.60
C PHE A 115 4.17 10.90 7.57
N ALA A 116 3.89 11.97 8.33
CA ALA A 116 4.79 13.11 8.43
C ALA A 116 6.17 12.73 9.00
N ALA A 117 6.22 11.86 10.01
CA ALA A 117 7.48 11.35 10.55
C ALA A 117 8.28 10.58 9.49
N ALA A 118 7.62 9.76 8.65
CA ALA A 118 8.26 9.04 7.57
C ALA A 118 8.85 10.02 6.53
N LYS A 119 8.09 11.03 6.11
CA LYS A 119 8.57 12.07 5.19
C LYS A 119 9.77 12.83 5.75
N ASN A 120 9.76 13.17 7.05
CA ASN A 120 10.89 13.82 7.73
C ASN A 120 12.15 12.94 7.81
N LYS A 121 12.03 11.63 7.58
CA LYS A 121 13.15 10.69 7.45
C LYS A 121 13.46 10.33 6.00
N ASN A 122 12.92 11.09 5.04
CA ASN A 122 13.08 10.87 3.61
C ASN A 122 12.59 9.48 3.15
N LEU A 123 11.62 8.92 3.86
CA LEU A 123 10.92 7.70 3.47
C LEU A 123 9.67 8.09 2.67
N LYS A 124 9.37 7.35 1.61
CA LYS A 124 8.04 7.44 0.98
C LYS A 124 6.99 6.76 1.85
N VAL A 125 5.74 7.18 1.69
CA VAL A 125 4.57 6.60 2.34
C VAL A 125 3.66 6.02 1.28
N LEU A 126 3.34 4.74 1.44
CA LEU A 126 2.29 4.08 0.69
C LEU A 126 1.21 3.67 1.68
N VAL A 127 -0.06 3.88 1.32
CA VAL A 127 -1.22 3.43 2.10
C VAL A 127 -2.04 2.45 1.26
N THR A 128 -2.34 1.30 1.83
CA THR A 128 -3.25 0.30 1.24
C THR A 128 -4.46 0.09 2.13
N THR A 129 -5.57 -0.27 1.50
CA THR A 129 -6.87 -0.52 2.14
C THR A 129 -7.59 -1.61 1.37
N SER A 130 -8.43 -2.40 2.03
CA SER A 130 -9.38 -3.29 1.35
C SER A 130 -10.33 -2.46 0.51
N HIS A 131 -10.39 -2.74 -0.79
CA HIS A 131 -11.26 -2.04 -1.71
C HIS A 131 -11.10 -0.51 -1.57
N SER A 132 -12.19 0.24 -1.43
CA SER A 132 -12.15 1.70 -1.35
C SER A 132 -11.87 2.26 0.05
N ALA A 133 -11.92 1.44 1.12
CA ALA A 133 -11.69 1.85 2.50
C ALA A 133 -11.46 0.65 3.47
N PRO A 134 -10.68 0.82 4.56
CA PRO A 134 -10.42 -0.24 5.55
C PRO A 134 -11.71 -0.86 6.07
N TYR A 135 -11.81 -2.20 6.08
CA TYR A 135 -13.03 -2.87 6.50
C TYR A 135 -13.22 -2.88 8.02
N GLY A 136 -12.12 -2.89 8.78
CA GLY A 136 -12.11 -3.11 10.22
C GLY A 136 -11.95 -1.85 11.06
N ILE A 137 -12.26 -0.66 10.52
CA ILE A 137 -12.17 0.63 11.22
C ILE A 137 -13.51 1.37 11.12
N THR A 138 -14.12 1.72 12.25
CA THR A 138 -15.51 2.23 12.27
C THR A 138 -15.67 3.64 11.71
N ASP A 139 -14.63 4.48 11.78
CA ASP A 139 -14.60 5.84 11.21
C ASP A 139 -13.84 5.92 9.87
N ALA A 140 -13.71 4.78 9.17
CA ALA A 140 -12.98 4.64 7.90
C ALA A 140 -13.41 5.65 6.81
N HIS A 141 -14.69 6.02 6.74
CA HIS A 141 -15.16 7.06 5.80
C HIS A 141 -14.44 8.40 6.01
N THR A 142 -14.38 8.86 7.26
CA THR A 142 -13.72 10.12 7.64
C THR A 142 -12.20 10.01 7.47
N MET A 143 -11.65 8.83 7.81
CA MET A 143 -10.24 8.52 7.60
C MET A 143 -9.85 8.64 6.12
N MET A 144 -10.59 8.02 5.21
CA MET A 144 -10.29 8.07 3.78
C MET A 144 -10.42 9.47 3.19
N LYS A 145 -11.43 10.24 3.60
CA LYS A 145 -11.53 11.67 3.22
C LYS A 145 -10.29 12.48 3.61
N THR A 146 -9.65 12.11 4.72
CA THR A 146 -8.41 12.73 5.18
C THR A 146 -7.21 12.22 4.38
N PHE A 147 -7.10 10.90 4.17
CA PHE A 147 -5.98 10.29 3.44
C PHE A 147 -5.91 10.74 1.98
N ILE A 148 -7.04 10.80 1.28
CA ILE A 148 -7.12 11.29 -0.11
C ILE A 148 -6.50 12.68 -0.25
N LYS A 149 -6.64 13.55 0.76
CA LYS A 149 -6.13 14.93 0.73
C LYS A 149 -4.74 15.07 1.35
N ASN A 150 -4.13 14.00 1.85
CA ASN A 150 -2.90 14.06 2.63
C ASN A 150 -1.67 14.14 1.71
N GLU A 151 -0.91 15.23 1.83
CA GLU A 151 0.30 15.48 1.03
C GLU A 151 1.52 14.63 1.45
N ASN A 152 1.45 13.98 2.62
CA ASN A 152 2.49 13.08 3.10
C ASN A 152 2.34 11.65 2.58
N ILE A 153 1.29 11.33 1.82
CA ILE A 153 1.10 10.02 1.18
C ILE A 153 1.60 10.12 -0.25
N ASP A 154 2.61 9.33 -0.61
CA ASP A 154 3.12 9.28 -1.98
C ASP A 154 2.22 8.41 -2.87
N TYR A 155 1.80 7.25 -2.35
CA TYR A 155 0.95 6.29 -3.06
C TYR A 155 -0.27 5.87 -2.23
N LEU A 156 -1.44 5.92 -2.85
CA LEU A 156 -2.66 5.31 -2.32
C LEU A 156 -3.01 4.12 -3.21
N SER A 157 -3.10 2.93 -2.61
CA SER A 157 -3.17 1.66 -3.30
C SER A 157 -4.37 0.86 -2.78
N PRO A 158 -5.58 1.13 -3.29
CA PRO A 158 -6.76 0.33 -2.95
C PRO A 158 -6.57 -1.10 -3.48
N GLN A 159 -6.94 -2.10 -2.69
CA GLN A 159 -6.90 -3.50 -3.09
C GLN A 159 -8.14 -3.85 -3.92
N LEU A 160 -7.94 -4.31 -5.15
CA LEU A 160 -9.01 -4.77 -6.03
C LEU A 160 -9.25 -6.28 -5.91
N TYR A 161 -9.15 -6.80 -4.68
CA TYR A 161 -9.33 -8.20 -4.34
C TYR A 161 -9.72 -8.36 -2.87
N THR A 162 -10.35 -9.47 -2.50
CA THR A 162 -10.67 -9.81 -1.10
C THR A 162 -9.70 -10.86 -0.54
N SER A 163 -9.44 -11.91 -1.32
CA SER A 163 -8.64 -13.08 -0.94
C SER A 163 -7.27 -13.11 -1.60
N GLY A 164 -7.09 -12.36 -2.69
CA GLY A 164 -5.90 -12.40 -3.51
C GLY A 164 -5.82 -13.64 -4.41
N THR A 165 -6.96 -14.28 -4.69
CA THR A 165 -7.08 -15.45 -5.59
C THR A 165 -8.08 -15.22 -6.72
N GLU A 166 -8.71 -14.05 -6.74
CA GLU A 166 -9.68 -13.63 -7.73
C GLU A 166 -9.06 -13.64 -9.13
N THR A 167 -9.88 -14.00 -10.12
CA THR A 167 -9.49 -14.06 -11.54
C THR A 167 -9.82 -12.77 -12.29
N GLU A 168 -10.43 -11.79 -11.61
CA GLU A 168 -10.77 -10.46 -12.11
C GLU A 168 -10.68 -9.43 -10.97
N ASN A 169 -10.58 -8.15 -11.30
CA ASN A 169 -10.57 -7.08 -10.30
C ASN A 169 -11.94 -6.95 -9.63
N ASP A 170 -11.93 -6.83 -8.30
CA ASP A 170 -13.10 -6.50 -7.51
C ASP A 170 -13.17 -4.99 -7.25
N PHE A 171 -14.21 -4.35 -7.77
CA PHE A 171 -14.46 -2.90 -7.64
C PHE A 171 -15.55 -2.58 -6.62
N ALA A 172 -15.92 -3.52 -5.75
CA ALA A 172 -16.81 -3.24 -4.63
C ALA A 172 -16.28 -2.03 -3.84
N THR A 173 -17.20 -1.22 -3.32
CA THR A 173 -16.86 -0.08 -2.47
C THR A 173 -17.29 -0.36 -1.04
N SER A 174 -16.54 0.15 -0.09
CA SER A 174 -16.76 -0.04 1.34
C SER A 174 -16.86 1.31 2.06
N GLN A 175 -17.51 1.30 3.22
CA GLN A 175 -17.55 2.43 4.17
C GLN A 175 -18.03 3.77 3.56
N GLY A 176 -18.86 3.72 2.52
CA GLY A 176 -19.37 4.93 1.85
C GLY A 176 -18.33 5.73 1.06
N VAL A 177 -17.15 5.15 0.79
CA VAL A 177 -16.11 5.77 -0.04
C VAL A 177 -16.24 5.27 -1.47
N SER A 178 -16.38 6.18 -2.42
CA SER A 178 -16.52 5.90 -3.85
C SER A 178 -15.19 5.98 -4.60
N TRP A 179 -15.14 5.48 -5.83
CA TRP A 179 -13.95 5.65 -6.68
C TRP A 179 -13.81 7.09 -7.20
N GLU A 180 -14.91 7.84 -7.30
CA GLU A 180 -14.88 9.28 -7.61
C GLU A 180 -14.15 10.09 -6.52
N ASP A 181 -14.23 9.68 -5.25
CA ASP A 181 -13.48 10.34 -4.17
C ASP A 181 -11.96 10.31 -4.44
N TYR A 182 -11.46 9.22 -5.03
CA TYR A 182 -10.05 9.04 -5.37
C TYR A 182 -9.57 9.98 -6.48
N ALA A 183 -10.48 10.56 -7.28
CA ALA A 183 -10.11 11.52 -8.34
C ALA A 183 -9.54 12.82 -7.77
N HIS A 184 -9.78 13.08 -6.48
CA HIS A 184 -9.26 14.22 -5.74
C HIS A 184 -8.00 13.90 -4.94
N SER A 185 -7.42 12.70 -5.13
CA SER A 185 -6.25 12.27 -4.40
C SER A 185 -5.02 13.13 -4.70
N LYS A 186 -4.31 13.51 -3.64
CA LYS A 186 -2.98 14.13 -3.72
C LYS A 186 -1.90 13.09 -3.98
N ALA A 187 -2.06 11.89 -3.44
CA ALA A 187 -1.21 10.74 -3.70
C ALA A 187 -1.45 10.20 -5.11
N ALA A 188 -0.42 9.61 -5.72
CA ALA A 188 -0.61 8.86 -6.95
C ALA A 188 -1.38 7.57 -6.67
N ILE A 189 -2.37 7.25 -7.50
CA ILE A 189 -3.19 6.05 -7.33
C ILE A 189 -2.50 4.86 -7.99
N VAL A 190 -2.19 3.83 -7.21
CA VAL A 190 -1.44 2.64 -7.66
C VAL A 190 -2.18 1.39 -7.13
N PRO A 191 -3.31 0.95 -7.72
CA PRO A 191 -4.12 -0.13 -7.18
C PRO A 191 -3.32 -1.42 -6.94
N SER A 192 -3.64 -2.11 -5.86
CA SER A 192 -3.18 -3.48 -5.62
C SER A 192 -4.08 -4.45 -6.35
N ILE A 193 -3.50 -5.36 -7.14
CA ILE A 193 -4.20 -6.31 -8.01
C ILE A 193 -3.64 -7.72 -7.81
N VAL A 194 -4.42 -8.75 -8.15
CA VAL A 194 -3.95 -10.14 -7.99
C VAL A 194 -2.81 -10.44 -8.96
N GLN A 195 -3.00 -10.18 -10.26
CA GLN A 195 -2.02 -10.46 -11.32
C GLN A 195 -1.80 -9.23 -12.20
N ALA A 196 -0.57 -9.04 -12.70
CA ALA A 196 -0.20 -7.88 -13.50
C ALA A 196 -1.07 -7.66 -14.76
N ASN A 197 -1.57 -8.73 -15.38
CA ASN A 197 -2.44 -8.65 -16.56
C ASN A 197 -3.80 -7.98 -16.28
N MET A 198 -4.20 -7.85 -15.01
CA MET A 198 -5.44 -7.19 -14.59
C MET A 198 -5.33 -5.66 -14.59
N TYR A 199 -4.13 -5.10 -14.74
CA TYR A 199 -3.93 -3.66 -14.64
C TYR A 199 -4.63 -2.88 -15.76
N HIS A 200 -4.73 -3.45 -16.97
CA HIS A 200 -5.43 -2.77 -18.07
C HIS A 200 -6.90 -2.51 -17.74
N ASP A 201 -7.57 -3.50 -17.13
CA ASP A 201 -8.95 -3.37 -16.66
C ASP A 201 -9.05 -2.34 -15.52
N ALA A 202 -8.17 -2.40 -14.53
CA ALA A 202 -8.11 -1.42 -13.44
C ALA A 202 -7.97 0.01 -13.97
N LYS A 203 -7.03 0.26 -14.88
CA LYS A 203 -6.81 1.57 -15.51
C LYS A 203 -8.07 2.07 -16.22
N ASN A 204 -8.72 1.22 -17.03
CA ASN A 204 -9.94 1.56 -17.76
C ASN A 204 -11.13 1.83 -16.83
N ARG A 205 -11.23 1.12 -15.71
CA ARG A 205 -12.32 1.34 -14.74
C ARG A 205 -12.11 2.64 -13.97
N PHE A 206 -10.92 2.86 -13.43
CA PHE A 206 -10.59 4.10 -12.70
C PHE A 206 -10.76 5.35 -13.57
N SER A 207 -10.41 5.30 -14.86
CA SER A 207 -10.58 6.46 -15.75
C SER A 207 -12.04 6.89 -15.93
N ARG A 208 -13.01 5.96 -15.83
CA ARG A 208 -14.45 6.28 -15.86
C ARG A 208 -14.91 7.06 -14.64
N HIS A 209 -14.17 6.98 -13.54
CA HIS A 209 -14.38 7.72 -12.31
C HIS A 209 -13.50 8.99 -12.22
N GLY A 210 -12.83 9.37 -13.31
CA GLY A 210 -11.92 10.52 -13.34
C GLY A 210 -10.57 10.28 -12.65
N VAL A 211 -10.24 9.03 -12.32
CA VAL A 211 -9.00 8.68 -11.63
C VAL A 211 -7.94 8.25 -12.63
N THR A 212 -6.78 8.91 -12.59
CA THR A 212 -5.60 8.46 -13.34
C THR A 212 -4.74 7.57 -12.44
N THR A 213 -4.51 6.32 -12.85
CA THR A 213 -3.60 5.43 -12.13
C THR A 213 -2.18 5.56 -12.66
N SER A 214 -1.19 5.44 -11.77
CA SER A 214 0.25 5.55 -12.08
C SER A 214 0.96 4.21 -12.16
N GLY A 215 0.23 3.11 -11.97
CA GLY A 215 0.80 1.76 -11.91
C GLY A 215 -0.05 0.79 -11.11
N PHE A 216 0.56 -0.33 -10.71
CA PHE A 216 -0.07 -1.36 -9.89
C PHE A 216 0.92 -2.02 -8.93
N ILE A 217 0.37 -2.75 -7.96
CA ILE A 217 1.13 -3.61 -7.05
C ILE A 217 0.52 -5.01 -7.07
N GLN A 218 1.30 -6.01 -7.45
CA GLN A 218 0.85 -7.38 -7.65
C GLN A 218 0.91 -8.20 -6.35
N TRP A 219 -0.19 -8.87 -6.00
CA TRP A 219 -0.27 -9.75 -4.82
C TRP A 219 0.15 -11.20 -5.10
N ALA A 220 -0.34 -11.80 -6.17
CA ALA A 220 -0.03 -13.18 -6.54
C ALA A 220 1.16 -13.17 -7.50
N ASN A 221 2.35 -13.26 -6.94
CA ASN A 221 3.63 -13.27 -7.63
C ASN A 221 4.49 -14.41 -7.09
#